data_AF-A0A2S2FHQ7-F1
#
_entry.id   AF-A0A2S2FHQ7-F1
#
_cell.length_a   1.000
_cell.length_b   1.000
_cell.length_c   1.000
_cell.angle_alpha   90.00
_cell.angle_beta   90.00
_cell.angle_gamma   90.00
#
_symmetry.space_group_name_H-M   'P 1'
#
loop_
_entity.id
_entity.type
_entity.pdbx_description
1 polymer ?
#
loop_
_entity_poly.entity_id
_entity_poly.type
_entity_poly.pdbx_seq_one_letter_code
_entity_poly.pdbx_strand_id
1 'polypeptide(L)' 'MMIEMKFSNNKDIHQFISKLLKQESIHLTKGKKHNFLMIRDRKLAIPSTPSDFRSFQQFKHDVNRFLRRN' A
#
# COMPACT_ATOMS: atom_id res chain seq x y z
N MET A 1 4.94 9.20 -13.75
CA MET A 1 5.95 8.44 -12.99
C MET A 1 5.57 6.96 -13.04
N MET A 2 6.26 6.14 -13.83
CA MET A 2 6.10 4.68 -13.76
C MET A 2 6.88 4.20 -12.54
N ILE A 3 6.17 3.64 -11.56
CA ILE A 3 6.79 3.07 -10.37
C ILE A 3 7.17 1.64 -10.73
N GLU A 4 8.39 1.43 -11.24
CA GLU A 4 8.95 0.10 -11.58
C GLU A 4 9.29 -0.77 -10.36
N MET A 5 8.89 -0.34 -9.15
CA MET A 5 9.15 -1.08 -7.93
C MET A 5 8.04 -2.12 -7.71
N LYS A 6 8.38 -3.40 -7.86
CA LYS A 6 7.45 -4.49 -7.52
C LYS A 6 7.33 -4.60 -5.99
N PHE A 7 6.21 -4.11 -5.44
CA PHE A 7 5.98 -4.12 -3.99
C PHE A 7 5.01 -5.21 -3.51
N SER A 8 4.26 -5.85 -4.42
CA SER A 8 3.43 -7.02 -4.13
C SER A 8 3.38 -7.92 -5.37
N ASN A 9 3.20 -9.23 -5.18
CA ASN A 9 2.92 -10.17 -6.26
C ASN A 9 1.46 -10.14 -6.71
N ASN A 10 0.58 -9.50 -5.94
CA ASN A 10 -0.82 -9.33 -6.30
C ASN A 10 -1.00 -8.07 -7.17
N LYS A 11 -1.54 -8.26 -8.39
CA LYS A 11 -1.74 -7.18 -9.37
C LYS A 11 -2.73 -6.12 -8.86
N ASP A 12 -3.74 -6.49 -8.10
CA ASP A 12 -4.75 -5.56 -7.58
C ASP A 12 -4.16 -4.63 -6.51
N ILE A 13 -3.31 -5.18 -5.63
CA ILE A 13 -2.51 -4.39 -4.69
C ILE A 13 -1.59 -3.44 -5.44
N HIS A 14 -0.94 -3.95 -6.49
CA HIS A 14 -0.05 -3.14 -7.32
C HIS A 14 -0.76 -1.94 -7.92
N GLN A 15 -1.89 -2.15 -8.60
CA GLN A 15 -2.66 -1.07 -9.19
C GLN A 15 -3.24 -0.11 -8.15
N PHE A 16 -3.71 -0.63 -7.01
CA PHE A 16 -4.28 0.19 -5.94
C PHE A 16 -3.24 1.16 -5.35
N ILE A 17 -2.06 0.65 -4.99
CA ILE A 17 -0.98 1.47 -4.43
C ILE A 17 -0.43 2.44 -5.47
N SER A 18 -0.26 2.03 -6.73
CA SER A 18 0.21 2.93 -7.80
C SER A 18 -0.74 4.11 -8.04
N LYS A 19 -2.05 3.94 -7.81
CA LYS A 19 -3.01 5.05 -7.83
C LYS A 19 -2.85 5.98 -6.63
N LEU A 20 -2.60 5.43 -5.45
CA LEU A 20 -2.40 6.20 -4.21
C LEU A 20 -1.11 7.02 -4.23
N LEU A 21 -0.03 6.48 -4.79
CA LEU A 21 1.26 7.16 -4.88
C LEU A 21 1.25 8.39 -5.80
N LYS A 22 0.14 8.65 -6.51
CA LYS A 22 -0.08 9.92 -7.21
C LYS A 22 -0.44 11.07 -6.26
N GLN A 23 -0.79 10.78 -5.02
CA GLN A 23 -1.09 11.80 -4.01
C GLN A 23 0.20 12.23 -3.32
N GLU A 24 0.40 13.55 -3.17
CA GLU A 24 1.66 14.11 -2.65
C GLU A 24 2.03 13.64 -1.24
N SER A 25 1.04 13.30 -0.41
CA SER A 25 1.25 12.87 0.97
C SER A 25 1.47 11.35 1.15
N ILE A 26 1.63 10.61 0.06
CA ILE A 26 1.77 9.15 0.08
C ILE A 26 3.06 8.74 -0.61
N HIS A 27 3.89 7.95 0.08
CA HIS A 27 5.12 7.43 -0.47
C HIS A 27 5.40 6.01 0.02
N LEU A 28 6.28 5.29 -0.69
CA LEU A 28 6.70 3.95 -0.31
C LEU A 28 7.98 4.02 0.52
N THR A 29 8.08 3.14 1.51
CA THR A 29 9.34 2.88 2.22
C THR A 29 9.67 1.39 2.24
N LYS A 30 10.94 1.08 2.01
CA LYS A 30 11.42 -0.30 1.94
C LYS A 30 11.68 -0.80 3.36
N GLY A 31 11.08 -1.94 3.72
CA GLY A 31 11.37 -2.63 4.97
C GLY A 31 12.28 -3.84 4.77
N LYS A 32 12.76 -4.42 5.88
CA LYS A 32 13.57 -5.65 5.85
C LYS A 32 12.78 -6.88 5.36
N LYS A 33 11.51 -7.01 5.75
CA LYS A 33 10.63 -8.15 5.39
C LYS A 33 9.51 -7.78 4.43
N HIS A 34 8.87 -6.63 4.62
CA HIS A 34 7.78 -6.14 3.77
C HIS A 34 8.04 -4.69 3.40
N ASN A 35 7.58 -4.27 2.22
CA ASN A 35 7.49 -2.86 1.88
C ASN A 35 6.36 -2.23 2.70
N PHE A 36 6.45 -0.93 2.91
CA PHE A 36 5.45 -0.19 3.65
C PHE A 36 4.96 1.00 2.84
N LEU A 37 3.67 1.27 2.98
CA LEU A 37 3.02 2.47 2.49
C LEU A 37 3.01 3.50 3.61
N MET A 38 3.65 4.64 3.38
CA MET A 38 3.60 5.79 4.26
C MET A 38 2.47 6.68 3.79
N ILE A 39 1.50 6.93 4.67
CA ILE A 39 0.39 7.85 4.43
C ILE A 39 0.50 8.90 5.53
N ARG A 40 0.92 10.11 5.14
CA ARG A 40 1.29 11.17 6.10
C ARG A 40 2.39 10.63 7.04
N ASP A 41 2.10 10.53 8.34
CA ASP A 41 3.03 10.03 9.36
C ASP A 41 2.76 8.57 9.79
N ARG A 42 1.86 7.88 9.10
CA ARG A 42 1.50 6.50 9.44
C ARG A 42 2.03 5.50 8.44
N LYS A 43 2.50 4.38 8.98
CA LYS A 43 3.14 3.29 8.24
C LYS A 43 2.22 2.09 8.16
N LEU A 44 1.94 1.63 6.94
CA LEU A 44 1.14 0.43 6.67
C LEU A 44 1.98 -0.64 6.00
N ALA A 45 1.95 -1.86 6.51
CA ALA A 45 2.64 -2.98 5.88
C ALA A 45 1.90 -3.38 4.59
N ILE A 46 2.64 -3.48 3.48
CA ILE A 46 2.12 -3.96 2.21
C ILE A 46 2.27 -5.49 2.19
N PRO A 47 1.16 -6.25 2.11
CA PRO A 47 1.26 -7.69 2.01
C PRO A 47 1.88 -8.09 0.67
N SER A 48 2.98 -8.84 0.74
CA SER A 48 3.77 -9.26 -0.42
C SER A 48 3.06 -10.33 -1.24
N THR A 49 2.37 -11.25 -0.56
CA THR A 49 1.57 -12.33 -1.12
C THR A 49 0.38 -12.57 -0.18
N PRO A 50 -0.73 -11.82 -0.33
CA PRO A 50 -1.96 -12.19 0.37
C PRO A 50 -2.46 -13.50 -0.25
N SER A 51 -2.34 -14.61 0.48
CA SER A 51 -2.98 -15.88 0.10
C SER A 51 -4.51 -15.79 0.22
N ASP A 52 -5.00 -14.83 1.01
CA ASP A 52 -6.42 -14.63 1.32
C ASP A 52 -6.96 -13.32 0.74
N PHE A 53 -8.08 -13.42 0.02
CA PHE A 53 -8.85 -12.26 -0.46
C PHE A 53 -9.21 -11.27 0.66
N ARG A 54 -9.46 -11.79 1.88
CA ARG A 54 -9.74 -11.00 3.08
C ARG A 54 -8.58 -10.07 3.45
N SER A 55 -7.34 -10.52 3.27
CA SER A 55 -6.14 -9.74 3.59
C SER A 55 -6.00 -8.51 2.69
N PHE A 56 -6.38 -8.62 1.41
CA PHE A 56 -6.44 -7.46 0.52
C PHE A 56 -7.54 -6.47 0.91
N GLN A 57 -8.74 -6.96 1.23
CA GLN A 57 -9.85 -6.11 1.67
C GLN A 57 -9.52 -5.38 2.98
N GLN A 58 -8.89 -6.07 3.93
CA GLN A 58 -8.46 -5.46 5.19
C GLN A 58 -7.42 -4.37 4.94
N PHE A 59 -6.40 -4.64 4.12
CA PHE A 59 -5.41 -3.64 3.74
C PHE A 59 -6.05 -2.40 3.10
N LYS A 60 -7.00 -2.60 2.17
CA LYS A 60 -7.73 -1.50 1.52
C LYS A 60 -8.57 -0.71 2.52
N HIS A 61 -9.23 -1.39 3.45
CA HIS A 61 -10.02 -0.75 4.50
C HIS A 61 -9.13 0.11 5.40
N ASP A 62 -7.98 -0.43 5.83
CA ASP A 62 -7.03 0.28 6.67
C ASP A 62 -6.52 1.54 5.97
N VAL A 63 -6.06 1.42 4.72
CA VAL A 63 -5.62 2.57 3.90
C VAL A 63 -6.70 3.65 3.83
N ASN A 64 -7.94 3.29 3.50
CA ASN A 64 -9.04 4.26 3.44
C ASN A 64 -9.34 4.90 4.80
N ARG A 65 -9.24 4.13 5.89
CA ARG A 65 -9.41 4.64 7.25
C ARG A 65 -8.34 5.68 7.59
N PHE A 66 -7.10 5.47 7.16
CA PHE A 66 -6.02 6.43 7.36
C PHE A 66 -6.17 7.68 6.49
N LEU A 67 -6.71 7.56 5.28
CA LEU A 67 -7.00 8.71 4.41
C LEU A 67 -8.16 9.56 4.91
N ARG A 68 -9.18 8.95 5.54
CA ARG A 68 -10.39 9.65 6.03
C ARG A 68 -10.21 10.37 7.36
N ARG A 69 -9.30 9.90 8.23
CA ARG A 69 -9.00 10.57 9.49
C ARG A 69 -8.14 11.81 9.20
N ASN A 70 -8.84 12.88 8.83
CA ASN A 70 -8.35 14.25 8.77
C ASN A 70 -8.47 14.88 10.16
#